data_AF-M2RME5-F1
#
_entry.id   AF-M2RME5-F1
#
_cell.length_a   1.000
_cell.length_b   1.000
_cell.length_c   1.000
_cell.angle_alpha   90.00
_cell.angle_beta   90.00
_cell.angle_gamma   90.00
#
_symmetry.space_group_name_H-M   'P 1'
#
loop_
_entity.id
_entity.type
_entity.pdbx_description
1 polymer ?
#
loop_
_entity_poly.entity_id
_entity_poly.type
_entity_poly.pdbx_seq_one_letter_code
_entity_poly.pdbx_strand_id
1 'polypeptide(L)'
;LILKAHIEGHGPSCRTVYLFNFAQGVGGSHSKTTEQEWTESGQTATSTCEMGPAAPHLALDDHWGWWNWCKLTRLGVYLASCIVDLFGSHFL
;
A
#
# COMPACT_ATOMS: atom_id res chain seq x y z
N LEU A 1 5.18 -11.21 -9.79
CA LEU A 1 4.22 -11.25 -8.66
C LEU A 1 3.13 -10.23 -8.94
N ILE A 2 1.89 -10.54 -8.60
CA ILE A 2 0.72 -9.71 -8.87
C ILE A 2 0.03 -9.40 -7.53
N LEU A 3 -0.24 -8.11 -7.31
CA LEU A 3 -0.90 -7.61 -6.10
C LEU A 3 -2.32 -8.14 -5.98
N LYS A 4 -2.76 -8.30 -4.72
CA LYS A 4 -4.03 -8.98 -4.40
C LYS A 4 -5.28 -8.33 -5.00
N ALA A 5 -5.31 -7.04 -5.33
CA ALA A 5 -6.49 -6.49 -5.98
C ALA A 5 -6.40 -6.59 -7.52
N HIS A 6 -5.21 -6.53 -8.11
CA HIS A 6 -5.00 -6.77 -9.54
C HIS A 6 -5.21 -8.24 -9.91
N ILE A 7 -4.75 -9.20 -9.08
CA ILE A 7 -4.90 -10.65 -9.34
C ILE A 7 -6.36 -11.11 -9.33
N GLU A 8 -7.30 -10.34 -8.76
CA GLU A 8 -8.73 -10.65 -8.83
C GLU A 8 -9.27 -10.52 -10.26
N GLY A 9 -8.65 -9.66 -11.09
CA GLY A 9 -8.94 -9.58 -12.52
C GLY A 9 -8.35 -10.73 -13.33
N HIS A 10 -7.54 -11.60 -12.71
CA HIS A 10 -6.94 -12.76 -13.35
C HIS A 10 -7.65 -14.05 -12.95
N GLY A 11 -7.58 -15.05 -13.82
CA GLY A 11 -8.14 -16.38 -13.56
C GLY A 11 -7.41 -17.16 -12.45
N PRO A 12 -7.99 -18.28 -12.00
CA PRO A 12 -7.44 -19.09 -10.89
C PRO A 12 -6.01 -19.57 -11.11
N SER A 13 -5.64 -19.87 -12.35
CA SER A 13 -4.29 -20.30 -12.74
C SER A 13 -3.22 -19.24 -12.46
N CYS A 14 -3.55 -17.96 -12.61
CA CYS A 14 -2.62 -16.88 -12.28
C CYS A 14 -2.50 -16.69 -10.78
N ARG A 15 -3.58 -16.92 -10.02
CA ARG A 15 -3.59 -16.71 -8.56
C ARG A 15 -2.71 -17.70 -7.82
N THR A 16 -2.63 -18.95 -8.28
CA THR A 16 -1.78 -19.97 -7.64
C THR A 16 -0.29 -19.75 -7.92
N VAL A 17 0.05 -19.13 -9.06
CA VAL A 17 1.44 -18.96 -9.50
C VAL A 17 2.00 -17.59 -9.15
N TYR A 18 1.19 -16.54 -9.28
CA TYR A 18 1.67 -15.16 -9.27
C TYR A 18 1.17 -14.33 -8.09
N LEU A 19 0.31 -14.87 -7.22
CA LEU A 19 -0.17 -14.11 -6.05
C LEU A 19 1.01 -13.64 -5.19
N PHE A 20 1.07 -12.33 -4.97
CA PHE A 20 2.14 -11.67 -4.23
C PHE A 20 2.39 -12.29 -2.84
N ASN A 21 1.34 -12.76 -2.17
CA ASN A 21 1.44 -13.38 -0.84
C ASN A 21 2.18 -14.73 -0.82
N PHE A 22 2.38 -15.38 -1.98
CA PHE A 22 3.18 -16.59 -2.07
C PHE A 22 4.67 -16.32 -2.30
N ALA A 23 5.06 -15.04 -2.48
CA ALA A 23 6.47 -14.70 -2.58
C ALA A 23 7.19 -14.90 -1.26
N GLN A 24 8.43 -15.41 -1.34
CA GLN A 24 9.26 -15.61 -0.18
C GLN A 24 9.50 -14.27 0.55
N GLY A 25 9.31 -14.28 1.88
CA GLY A 25 9.53 -13.10 2.73
C GLY A 25 8.37 -12.10 2.79
N VAL A 26 7.29 -12.27 2.00
CA VAL A 26 6.13 -11.37 2.01
C VAL A 26 5.12 -11.71 3.11
N GLY A 27 4.93 -12.99 3.42
CA GLY A 27 3.96 -13.44 4.43
C GLY A 27 2.51 -13.03 4.13
N GLY A 28 1.69 -12.90 5.17
CA GLY A 28 0.29 -12.46 5.09
C GLY A 28 0.12 -10.95 4.86
N SER A 29 0.99 -10.34 4.07
CA SER A 29 0.99 -8.89 3.83
C SER A 29 -0.32 -8.42 3.21
N HIS A 30 -0.78 -7.24 3.66
CA HIS A 30 -1.93 -6.56 3.07
C HIS A 30 -1.51 -5.87 1.76
N SER A 31 -1.30 -6.66 0.71
CA SER A 31 -0.81 -6.17 -0.58
C SER A 31 -1.78 -5.21 -1.31
N LYS A 32 -2.96 -4.93 -0.74
CA LYS A 32 -3.87 -3.87 -1.22
C LYS A 32 -3.34 -2.47 -0.89
N THR A 33 -2.57 -2.32 0.20
CA THR A 33 -1.91 -1.04 0.51
C THR A 33 -0.96 -0.63 -0.58
N THR A 34 -0.35 -1.59 -1.29
CA THR A 34 0.53 -1.28 -2.41
C THR A 34 -0.25 -0.61 -3.56
N GLU A 35 -1.39 -1.16 -3.95
CA GLU A 35 -2.24 -0.52 -4.98
C GLU A 35 -2.80 0.85 -4.57
N GLN A 36 -3.04 1.05 -3.27
CA GLN A 36 -3.37 2.38 -2.76
C GLN A 36 -2.20 3.35 -2.98
N GLU A 37 -0.96 2.94 -2.70
CA GLU A 37 0.20 3.80 -2.95
C GLU A 37 0.33 4.18 -4.42
N TRP A 38 0.11 3.22 -5.34
CA TRP A 38 0.09 3.53 -6.77
C TRP A 38 -0.91 4.65 -7.03
N THR A 39 -2.15 4.50 -6.57
CA THR A 39 -3.22 5.47 -6.81
C THR A 39 -2.86 6.86 -6.26
N GLU A 40 -2.32 6.92 -5.04
CA GLU A 40 -1.91 8.16 -4.38
C GLU A 40 -0.72 8.83 -5.10
N SER A 41 0.26 8.04 -5.59
CA SER A 41 1.40 8.57 -6.35
C SER A 41 0.98 9.28 -7.65
N GLY A 42 -0.14 8.86 -8.24
CA GLY A 42 -0.76 9.52 -9.39
C GLY A 42 -1.12 10.98 -9.13
N GLN A 43 -1.36 11.37 -7.87
CA GLN A 43 -1.64 12.77 -7.51
C GLN A 43 -0.41 13.68 -7.66
N THR A 44 0.80 13.11 -7.59
CA THR A 44 2.07 13.83 -7.78
C THR A 44 2.58 13.76 -9.21
N ALA A 45 2.01 12.89 -10.05
CA ALA A 45 2.52 12.64 -11.40
C ALA A 45 2.56 13.92 -12.25
N THR A 46 1.48 14.70 -12.26
CA THR A 46 1.38 15.93 -13.07
C THR A 46 2.34 17.02 -12.62
N SER A 47 2.55 17.20 -11.31
CA SER A 47 3.50 18.19 -10.81
C SER A 47 4.94 17.81 -11.12
N THR A 48 5.27 16.51 -11.14
CA THR A 48 6.61 16.03 -11.48
C THR A 48 6.94 16.08 -12.97
N CYS A 49 5.94 16.13 -13.87
CA CYS A 49 6.17 16.22 -15.32
C CYS A 49 6.86 17.51 -15.76
N GLU A 50 6.60 18.63 -15.08
CA GLU A 50 7.14 19.95 -15.43
C GLU A 50 8.49 20.27 -14.74
N MET A 51 9.00 19.32 -13.94
CA MET A 51 10.23 19.51 -13.17
C MET A 51 11.47 19.22 -14.01
N GLY A 52 12.60 19.88 -13.71
CA GLY A 52 13.88 19.63 -14.36
C GLY A 52 14.48 18.24 -14.06
N PRO A 53 15.50 17.77 -14.78
CA PRO A 53 15.88 16.34 -14.86
C PRO A 53 16.13 15.58 -13.54
N ALA A 54 16.55 16.27 -12.46
CA ALA A 54 16.81 15.65 -11.16
C ALA A 54 15.73 15.92 -10.10
N ALA A 55 14.86 16.90 -10.34
CA ALA A 55 13.86 17.35 -9.37
C ALA A 55 12.67 16.39 -9.17
N PRO A 56 12.17 15.64 -10.18
CA PRO A 56 11.13 14.63 -9.99
C PRO A 56 11.49 13.59 -8.93
N HIS A 57 12.74 13.11 -8.97
CA HIS A 57 13.22 12.08 -8.03
C HIS A 57 13.18 12.59 -6.59
N LEU A 58 13.69 13.81 -6.35
CA LEU A 58 13.68 14.41 -5.03
C LEU A 58 12.24 14.66 -4.52
N ALA A 59 11.34 15.10 -5.40
CA ALA A 59 9.94 15.34 -5.04
C ALA A 59 9.20 14.04 -4.69
N LEU A 60 9.45 12.96 -5.44
CA LEU A 60 8.87 11.65 -5.17
C LEU A 60 9.42 11.04 -3.87
N ASP A 61 10.73 11.15 -3.63
CA ASP A 61 11.35 10.66 -2.40
C ASP A 61 10.81 11.40 -1.16
N ASP A 62 10.66 12.73 -1.22
CA ASP A 62 10.06 13.51 -0.14
C ASP A 62 8.59 13.14 0.08
N HIS A 63 7.81 13.00 -1.00
CA HIS A 63 6.42 12.57 -0.92
C HIS A 63 6.26 11.20 -0.26
N TRP A 64 7.05 10.21 -0.66
CA TRP A 64 7.03 8.88 -0.06
C TRP A 64 7.55 8.89 1.39
N GLY A 65 8.56 9.71 1.69
CA GLY A 65 9.05 9.94 3.04
C GLY A 65 7.95 10.46 3.98
N TRP A 66 7.24 11.50 3.54
CA TRP A 66 6.08 12.05 4.26
C TRP A 66 4.95 11.03 4.44
N TRP A 67 4.65 10.25 3.40
CA TRP A 67 3.62 9.21 3.46
C TRP A 67 3.96 8.12 4.48
N ASN A 68 5.22 7.68 4.52
CA ASN A 68 5.72 6.72 5.50
C ASN A 68 5.67 7.29 6.93
N TRP A 69 6.01 8.56 7.10
CA TRP A 69 5.86 9.26 8.38
C TRP A 69 4.41 9.31 8.85
N CYS A 70 3.46 9.61 7.95
CA CYS A 70 2.03 9.58 8.26
C CYS A 70 1.55 8.19 8.70
N LYS A 71 2.02 7.12 8.04
CA LYS A 71 1.71 5.74 8.45
C LYS A 71 2.24 5.44 9.85
N LEU A 72 3.50 5.81 10.12
CA LEU A 72 4.14 5.55 11.41
C LEU A 72 3.43 6.28 12.55
N THR A 73 3.13 7.57 12.38
CA THR A 73 2.45 8.39 13.40
C THR A 73 1.01 7.97 13.65
N ARG A 74 0.32 7.44 12.63
CA ARG A 74 -1.07 6.96 12.74
C ARG A 74 -1.19 5.51 13.18
N LEU A 75 -0.10 4.74 13.16
CA LEU A 75 -0.11 3.31 13.47
C LEU A 75 -0.71 3.01 14.85
N GLY A 76 -0.35 3.81 15.87
CA GLY A 76 -0.87 3.60 17.23
C GLY A 76 -2.38 3.78 17.34
N VAL A 77 -2.92 4.82 16.70
CA VAL A 77 -4.38 5.09 16.68
C VAL A 77 -5.11 3.98 15.93
N TYR A 78 -4.56 3.54 14.79
CA TYR A 78 -5.11 2.46 13.99
C TYR A 78 -5.13 1.12 14.74
N LEU A 79 -4.03 0.77 15.42
CA LEU A 79 -3.98 -0.45 16.23
C LEU A 79 -4.98 -0.39 17.39
N ALA A 80 -5.11 0.76 18.05
CA ALA A 80 -6.09 0.95 19.12
C ALA A 80 -7.53 0.76 18.60
N SER A 81 -7.89 1.32 17.45
CA SER A 81 -9.21 1.10 16.85
C SER A 81 -9.44 -0.37 16.49
N CYS A 82 -8.44 -1.04 15.90
CA CYS A 82 -8.56 -2.47 15.57
C CYS A 82 -8.75 -3.35 16.80
N ILE A 83 -8.07 -3.03 17.91
CA ILE A 83 -8.24 -3.73 19.18
C ILE A 83 -9.69 -3.54 19.69
N VAL A 84 -10.19 -2.31 19.69
CA VAL A 84 -11.56 -2.02 20.10
C VAL A 84 -12.59 -2.74 19.21
N ASP A 85 -12.39 -2.76 17.90
CA ASP A 85 -13.29 -3.46 16.97
C ASP A 85 -13.29 -4.97 17.22
N LEU A 86 -12.12 -5.56 17.49
CA LEU A 86 -11.97 -6.99 17.75
C LEU A 86 -12.65 -7.41 19.06
N PHE A 87 -12.51 -6.63 20.13
CA PHE A 87 -13.16 -6.93 21.40
C PHE A 87 -14.63 -6.50 21.43
N GLY A 88 -15.00 -5.41 20.75
CA GLY A 88 -16.38 -4.92 20.67
C GLY A 88 -17.30 -5.83 19.87
N SER A 89 -16.78 -6.54 18.86
CA SER A 89 -17.53 -7.52 18.06
C SER A 89 -17.69 -8.89 18.72
N HIS A 90 -17.00 -9.14 19.84
CA HIS A 90 -17.05 -10.42 20.56
C HIS A 90 -17.95 -10.40 21.81
N PHE A 91 -18.48 -9.24 22.21
CA PHE A 91 -19.35 -9.08 23.39
C PHE A 91 -20.78 -8.59 23.07
N LEU A 92 -21.17 -8.63 21.80
CA LEU A 92 -22.56 -8.50 21.30
C LEU A 92 -22.87 -9.70 20.40
#